data_AF-A0A327VRH6-F1
#
_entry.id   AF-A0A327VRH6-F1
#
_cell.length_a   1.000
_cell.length_b   1.000
_cell.length_c   1.000
_cell.angle_alpha   90.00
_cell.angle_beta   90.00
_cell.angle_gamma   90.00
#
_symmetry.space_group_name_H-M   'P 1'
#
loop_
_entity.id
_entity.type
_entity.pdbx_description
1 polymer ?
#
loop_
_entity_poly.entity_id
_entity_poly.type
_entity_poly.pdbx_seq_one_letter_code
_entity_poly.pdbx_strand_id
1 'polypeptide(L)'
;MHSSLTDHARCLYGDEYRPTPACALDHQERYFVEELTFAGAEAILTMLHELCPQVVDGHLPVWIRNLAHRLVLLQRPDEPALLRGAADHLWLHGPDWDDIAAALVRRAEALEAG
;
A
#
# COMPACT_ATOMS: atom_id res chain seq x y z
N MET A 1 -11.77 -6.33 16.89
CA MET A 1 -10.78 -5.63 16.06
C MET A 1 -9.72 -6.65 15.66
N HIS A 2 -9.23 -6.60 14.44
CA HIS A 2 -8.14 -7.48 13.99
C HIS A 2 -6.86 -7.20 14.80
N SER A 3 -5.98 -8.19 14.94
CA SER A 3 -4.71 -8.06 15.66
C SER A 3 -3.71 -7.13 14.97
N SER A 4 -3.83 -6.99 13.66
CA SER A 4 -3.01 -6.10 12.84
C SER A 4 -3.80 -5.60 11.62
N LEU A 5 -3.30 -4.52 11.01
CA LEU A 5 -3.79 -4.01 9.73
C LEU A 5 -3.72 -5.09 8.64
N THR A 6 -2.64 -5.88 8.63
CA THR A 6 -2.45 -6.99 7.70
C THR A 6 -3.51 -8.08 7.86
N ASP A 7 -3.86 -8.43 9.11
CA ASP A 7 -4.90 -9.43 9.37
C ASP A 7 -6.28 -8.94 8.92
N HIS A 8 -6.57 -7.64 9.08
CA HIS A 8 -7.80 -7.04 8.58
C HIS A 8 -7.86 -7.05 7.05
N ALA A 9 -6.80 -6.60 6.39
CA ALA A 9 -6.70 -6.63 4.93
C ALA A 9 -6.86 -8.06 4.38
N ARG A 10 -6.20 -9.03 5.02
CA ARG A 10 -6.29 -10.45 4.68
C ARG A 10 -7.70 -11.00 4.88
N CYS A 11 -8.37 -10.66 5.97
CA CYS A 11 -9.76 -11.04 6.22
C CYS A 11 -10.70 -10.48 5.13
N LEU A 12 -10.50 -9.22 4.71
CA LEU A 12 -11.39 -8.54 3.77
C LEU A 12 -11.17 -8.91 2.30
N TYR A 13 -9.91 -8.96 1.86
CA TYR A 13 -9.55 -9.12 0.45
C TYR A 13 -8.97 -10.51 0.14
N GLY A 14 -8.62 -11.28 1.16
CA GLY A 14 -7.88 -12.52 1.02
C GLY A 14 -6.37 -12.32 0.93
N ASP A 15 -5.68 -13.41 0.63
CA ASP A 15 -4.23 -13.46 0.46
C ASP A 15 -3.98 -14.41 -0.71
N GLU A 16 -3.29 -13.94 -1.74
CA GLU A 16 -3.07 -14.74 -2.95
C GLU A 16 -2.11 -15.90 -2.70
N TYR A 17 -1.27 -15.78 -1.68
CA TYR A 17 -0.21 -16.72 -1.35
C TYR A 17 -0.61 -17.69 -0.24
N ARG A 18 -1.72 -17.43 0.46
CA ARG A 18 -2.17 -18.23 1.61
C ARG A 18 -3.70 -18.33 1.68
N PRO A 19 -4.26 -19.45 2.15
CA PRO A 19 -5.70 -19.55 2.37
C PRO A 19 -6.20 -18.43 3.28
N THR A 20 -7.28 -17.75 2.88
CA THR A 20 -7.91 -16.72 3.71
C THR A 20 -8.42 -17.34 5.01
N PRO A 21 -7.94 -16.89 6.18
CA PRO A 21 -8.41 -17.41 7.46
C PRO A 21 -9.91 -17.16 7.62
N ALA A 22 -10.62 -18.09 8.26
CA ALA A 22 -11.99 -17.84 8.65
C ALA A 22 -12.03 -16.66 9.63
N CYS A 23 -12.73 -15.60 9.24
CA CYS A 23 -12.84 -14.37 9.98
C CYS A 23 -14.28 -14.21 10.45
N ALA A 24 -14.50 -14.12 11.77
CA ALA A 24 -15.83 -13.94 12.36
C ALA A 24 -16.19 -12.45 12.60
N LEU A 25 -15.32 -11.54 12.14
CA LEU A 25 -15.47 -10.10 12.32
C LEU A 25 -16.26 -9.50 11.16
N ASP A 26 -16.73 -8.27 11.35
CA ASP A 26 -17.44 -7.52 10.32
C ASP A 26 -16.49 -7.17 9.17
N HIS A 27 -16.87 -7.54 7.93
CA HIS A 27 -16.05 -7.35 6.73
C HIS A 27 -16.40 -6.03 6.02
N GLN A 28 -16.71 -4.99 6.79
CA GLN A 28 -17.03 -3.69 6.23
C GLN A 28 -15.75 -2.93 5.88
N GLU A 29 -15.52 -2.76 4.58
CA GLU A 29 -14.38 -2.03 4.01
C GLU A 29 -14.16 -0.65 4.63
N ARG A 30 -15.22 0.05 5.01
CA ARG A 30 -15.13 1.37 5.65
C ARG A 30 -14.27 1.35 6.92
N TYR A 31 -14.36 0.30 7.74
CA TYR A 31 -13.58 0.21 8.97
C TYR A 31 -12.12 -0.08 8.68
N PHE A 32 -11.84 -0.88 7.65
CA PHE A 32 -10.47 -1.08 7.19
C PHE A 32 -9.85 0.23 6.70
N VAL A 33 -10.59 1.04 5.93
CA VAL A 33 -10.11 2.34 5.45
C VAL A 33 -9.86 3.30 6.63
N GLU A 34 -10.72 3.31 7.64
CA GLU A 34 -10.49 4.07 8.88
C GLU A 34 -9.21 3.61 9.60
N GLU A 35 -9.03 2.31 9.82
CA GLU A 35 -7.83 1.75 10.45
C GLU A 35 -6.56 2.07 9.63
N LEU A 36 -6.61 1.91 8.31
CA LEU A 36 -5.51 2.24 7.38
C LEU A 36 -5.12 3.71 7.46
N THR A 37 -6.12 4.61 7.54
CA THR A 37 -5.90 6.07 7.57
C THR A 37 -5.10 6.50 8.80
N PHE A 38 -5.30 5.84 9.95
CA PHE A 38 -4.61 6.15 11.20
C PHE A 38 -3.42 5.23 11.49
N ALA A 39 -3.10 4.30 10.59
CA ALA A 39 -1.98 3.39 10.76
C ALA A 39 -0.63 4.11 10.58
N GLY A 40 0.36 3.70 11.39
CA GLY A 40 1.74 4.14 11.22
C GLY A 40 2.38 3.55 9.96
N ALA A 41 3.36 4.25 9.39
CA ALA A 41 4.02 3.86 8.15
C ALA A 41 4.55 2.42 8.17
N GLU A 42 5.14 1.97 9.27
CA GLU A 42 5.66 0.60 9.40
C GLU A 42 4.56 -0.47 9.28
N ALA A 43 3.38 -0.23 9.87
CA ALA A 43 2.27 -1.18 9.79
C ALA A 43 1.73 -1.26 8.35
N ILE A 44 1.68 -0.13 7.65
CA ILE A 44 1.26 -0.07 6.24
C ILE A 44 2.30 -0.78 5.36
N LEU A 45 3.59 -0.51 5.54
CA LEU A 45 4.67 -1.16 4.79
C LEU A 45 4.71 -2.66 5.02
N THR A 46 4.53 -3.11 6.27
CA THR A 46 4.42 -4.54 6.61
C THR A 46 3.26 -5.19 5.85
N MET A 47 2.07 -4.57 5.86
CA MET A 47 0.92 -5.08 5.12
C MET A 47 1.18 -5.17 3.62
N LEU A 48 1.73 -4.10 3.02
CA LEU A 48 2.05 -4.07 1.59
C LEU A 48 3.08 -5.15 1.23
N HIS A 49 4.12 -5.33 2.04
CA HIS A 49 5.15 -6.33 1.81
C HIS A 49 4.61 -7.76 1.90
N GLU A 50 3.72 -8.04 2.87
CA GLU A 50 3.15 -9.38 3.03
C GLU A 50 2.11 -9.73 1.96
N LEU A 51 1.23 -8.78 1.62
CA LEU A 51 0.07 -9.07 0.76
C LEU A 51 0.31 -8.74 -0.72
N CYS A 52 1.32 -7.90 -1.02
CA CYS A 52 1.75 -7.53 -2.36
C CYS A 52 3.29 -7.63 -2.49
N PRO A 53 3.90 -8.82 -2.26
CA PRO A 53 5.34 -8.98 -2.35
C PRO A 53 5.88 -8.76 -3.78
N GLN A 54 5.04 -8.91 -4.79
CA GLN A 54 5.31 -8.50 -6.16
C GLN A 54 4.33 -7.38 -6.53
N VAL A 55 4.82 -6.36 -7.25
CA VAL A 55 4.01 -5.18 -7.64
C VAL A 55 2.77 -5.59 -8.47
N VAL A 56 2.90 -6.67 -9.24
CA VAL A 56 1.88 -7.24 -10.14
C VAL A 56 0.82 -8.10 -9.47
N ASP A 57 1.13 -8.62 -8.29
CA ASP A 57 0.34 -9.66 -7.63
C ASP A 57 -0.25 -9.15 -6.31
N GLY A 58 -1.25 -9.86 -5.81
CA GLY A 58 -1.94 -9.62 -4.55
C GLY A 58 -3.42 -9.28 -4.74
N HIS A 59 -4.25 -9.79 -3.82
CA HIS A 59 -5.69 -9.53 -3.82
C HIS A 59 -6.07 -8.12 -3.33
N LEU A 60 -5.11 -7.31 -2.88
CA LEU A 60 -5.38 -5.93 -2.48
C LEU A 60 -5.86 -5.10 -3.69
N PRO A 61 -7.03 -4.44 -3.60
CA PRO A 61 -7.50 -3.55 -4.66
C PRO A 61 -6.47 -2.48 -4.98
N VAL A 62 -6.33 -2.14 -6.27
CA VAL A 62 -5.37 -1.13 -6.76
C VAL A 62 -5.49 0.18 -5.99
N TRP A 63 -6.72 0.66 -5.77
CA TRP A 63 -6.95 1.92 -5.08
C TRP A 63 -6.54 1.87 -3.59
N ILE A 64 -6.63 0.72 -2.93
CA ILE A 64 -6.12 0.51 -1.57
C ILE A 64 -4.60 0.59 -1.55
N ARG A 65 -3.93 -0.07 -2.51
CA ARG A 65 -2.46 0.02 -2.64
C ARG A 65 -2.01 1.47 -2.83
N ASN A 66 -2.68 2.21 -3.71
CA ASN A 66 -2.38 3.61 -3.96
C ASN A 66 -2.61 4.49 -2.71
N LEU A 67 -3.71 4.27 -1.98
CA LEU A 67 -3.99 4.97 -0.73
C LEU A 67 -2.93 4.67 0.33
N ALA A 68 -2.58 3.39 0.51
CA ALA A 68 -1.56 2.96 1.45
C ALA A 68 -0.19 3.63 1.17
N HIS A 69 0.28 3.59 -0.09
CA HIS A 69 1.51 4.27 -0.50
C HIS A 69 1.44 5.79 -0.26
N ARG A 70 0.30 6.44 -0.55
CA ARG A 70 0.11 7.87 -0.28
C ARG A 70 0.20 8.19 1.21
N LEU A 71 -0.41 7.39 2.08
CA LEU A 71 -0.36 7.58 3.53
C LEU A 71 1.05 7.39 4.09
N VAL A 72 1.80 6.41 3.57
CA VAL A 72 3.21 6.22 3.91
C VAL A 72 4.04 7.44 3.50
N LEU A 73 3.87 7.96 2.29
CA LEU A 73 4.61 9.13 1.80
C LEU A 73 4.23 10.43 2.53
N LEU A 74 3.05 10.53 3.13
CA LEU A 74 2.72 11.65 4.01
C LEU A 74 3.49 11.60 5.33
N GLN A 75 3.81 10.40 5.82
CA GLN A 75 4.57 10.20 7.06
C GLN A 75 6.09 10.23 6.82
N ARG A 76 6.55 9.78 5.65
CA ARG A 76 7.96 9.65 5.26
C ARG A 76 8.20 10.24 3.86
N PRO A 77 8.08 11.58 3.72
CA PRO A 77 8.06 12.22 2.41
C PRO A 77 9.41 12.23 1.69
N ASP A 78 10.50 12.04 2.43
CA ASP A 78 11.87 12.22 1.94
C ASP A 78 12.66 10.90 1.89
N GLU A 79 11.97 9.76 1.80
CA GLU A 79 12.59 8.44 1.61
C GLU A 79 12.54 8.02 0.13
N PRO A 80 13.68 8.07 -0.60
CA PRO A 80 13.71 7.81 -2.05
C PRO A 80 13.19 6.43 -2.45
N ALA A 81 13.48 5.40 -1.64
CA ALA A 81 13.02 4.04 -1.89
C ALA A 81 11.48 3.94 -1.87
N LEU A 82 10.83 4.65 -0.94
CA LEU A 82 9.37 4.67 -0.83
C LEU A 82 8.72 5.44 -1.99
N LEU A 83 9.34 6.54 -2.42
CA LEU A 83 8.90 7.30 -3.58
C LEU A 83 8.94 6.44 -4.86
N ARG A 84 10.00 5.64 -5.05
CA ARG A 84 10.11 4.72 -6.19
C ARG A 84 9.12 3.57 -6.11
N GLY A 85 8.98 2.93 -4.95
CA GLY A 85 8.01 1.85 -4.77
C GLY A 85 6.57 2.31 -5.04
N ALA A 86 6.19 3.51 -4.57
CA ALA A 86 4.90 4.10 -4.89
C ALA A 86 4.75 4.40 -6.39
N ALA A 87 5.84 4.73 -7.09
CA ALA A 87 5.81 4.99 -8.52
C ALA A 87 5.63 3.73 -9.36
N ASP A 88 6.35 2.66 -9.02
CA ASP A 88 6.22 1.37 -9.71
C ASP A 88 4.78 0.85 -9.67
N HIS A 89 4.08 1.04 -8.55
CA HIS A 89 2.66 0.69 -8.43
C HIS A 89 1.77 1.50 -9.37
N LEU A 90 2.04 2.78 -9.57
CA LEU A 90 1.24 3.59 -10.49
C LEU A 90 1.46 3.17 -11.95
N TRP A 91 2.68 2.77 -12.32
CA TRP A 91 3.03 2.44 -13.73
C TRP A 91 2.31 1.21 -14.22
N LEU A 92 1.97 0.32 -13.29
CA LEU A 92 1.32 -0.91 -13.62
C LEU A 92 -0.15 -0.74 -14.01
N HIS A 93 -0.80 0.36 -13.60
CA HIS A 93 -2.25 0.50 -13.69
C HIS A 93 -2.74 1.41 -14.83
N GLY A 94 -1.87 1.71 -15.79
CA GLY A 94 -2.18 2.48 -16.99
C GLY A 94 -1.78 3.96 -16.90
N PRO A 95 -1.93 4.69 -18.02
CA PRO A 95 -1.26 5.98 -18.21
C PRO A 95 -1.85 7.14 -17.40
N ASP A 96 -3.03 6.96 -16.79
CA ASP A 96 -3.75 8.02 -16.08
C ASP A 96 -2.92 8.66 -14.95
N TRP A 97 -1.94 7.93 -14.41
CA TRP A 97 -1.11 8.37 -13.30
C TRP A 97 0.35 8.63 -13.67
N ASP A 98 0.73 8.50 -14.95
CA ASP A 98 2.11 8.59 -15.46
C ASP A 98 2.82 9.93 -15.14
N ASP A 99 2.07 11.02 -15.02
CA ASP A 99 2.68 12.30 -14.63
C ASP A 99 3.06 12.31 -13.14
N ILE A 100 2.19 11.70 -12.30
CA ILE A 100 2.34 11.69 -10.85
C ILE A 100 3.58 10.92 -10.45
N ALA A 101 3.73 9.70 -10.94
CA ALA A 101 4.86 8.90 -10.50
C ALA A 101 6.19 9.24 -11.19
N ALA A 102 6.16 9.95 -12.32
CA ALA A 102 7.35 10.55 -12.89
C ALA A 102 7.80 11.70 -11.98
N ALA A 103 6.86 12.42 -11.37
CA ALA A 103 7.18 13.39 -10.34
C ALA A 103 7.73 12.73 -9.06
N LEU A 104 7.22 11.57 -8.64
CA LEU A 104 7.77 10.80 -7.51
C LEU A 104 9.21 10.35 -7.78
N VAL A 105 9.48 9.80 -8.98
CA VAL A 105 10.83 9.39 -9.39
C VAL A 105 11.79 10.57 -9.42
N ARG A 106 11.41 11.69 -10.06
CA ARG A 106 12.23 12.91 -10.08
C ARG A 106 12.55 13.43 -8.68
N ARG A 107 11.58 13.35 -7.75
CA ARG A 107 11.81 13.74 -6.36
C ARG A 107 12.80 12.80 -5.67
N ALA A 108 12.67 11.49 -5.88
CA ALA A 108 13.60 10.50 -5.32
C ALA A 108 15.03 10.75 -5.82
N GLU A 109 15.21 10.99 -7.12
CA GLU A 109 16.50 11.34 -7.73
C GLU A 109 17.09 12.62 -7.14
N ALA A 110 16.27 13.66 -6.95
CA ALA A 110 16.73 14.91 -6.36
C ALA A 110 17.20 14.76 -4.91
N LEU A 111 16.54 13.92 -4.12
CA LEU A 111 16.91 13.64 -2.72
C LEU A 111 18.21 12.84 -2.61
N GLU A 112 18.52 11.98 -3.58
CA GLU A 112 19.77 11.20 -3.59
C GLU A 112 20.96 11.97 -4.15
N ALA A 113 20.71 13.01 -4.96
CA ALA A 113 21.74 13.86 -5.51
C ALA A 113 22.23 14.96 -4.53
N GLY A 114 21.51 15.17 -3.42
CA GLY A 114 21.84 16.13 -2.35
C GLY A 114 22.46 15.49 -1.13
#